data_AF-Q70DT1-F1
#
_entry.id   AF-Q70DT1-F1
#
_cell.length_a   1.000
_cell.length_b   1.000
_cell.length_c   1.000
_cell.angle_alpha   90.00
_cell.angle_beta   90.00
_cell.angle_gamma   90.00
#
_symmetry.space_group_name_H-M   'P 1'
#
loop_
_entity.id
_entity.type
_entity.pdbx_description
1 polymer ?
#
loop_
_entity_poly.entity_id
_entity_poly.type
_entity_poly.pdbx_seq_one_letter_code
_entity_poly.pdbx_strand_id
1 'polypeptide(L)'
;ALNSIPVLLQIPGLASKVFSAQKAFITLTNEMIQEHRKTRDPTQPPRHLIDAFVDEIEKAKGNPKTSFNEENLCMVTSDLFIAGMVSTSITLTWALLLMILHPDVQRRVQQEIDEVIGREQLPEMGDQTRMPFTVAVIHEVQRFGDIVPLGVPHMTSRDTEVQGFLIPK
;
A
#
# COMPACT_ATOMS: atom_id res chain seq x y z
N ALA A 1 19.14 0.62 -15.13
CA ALA A 1 20.00 1.28 -16.15
C ALA A 1 19.90 2.81 -16.07
N LEU A 2 18.73 3.42 -16.30
CA LEU A 2 18.56 4.88 -16.22
C LEU A 2 18.79 5.47 -14.83
N ASN A 3 18.35 4.78 -13.76
CA ASN A 3 18.63 5.20 -12.37
C ASN A 3 20.13 5.10 -12.02
N SER A 4 20.89 4.26 -12.73
CA SER A 4 22.34 4.08 -12.53
C SER A 4 23.16 5.14 -13.28
N ILE A 5 22.59 5.74 -14.34
CA ILE A 5 23.22 6.79 -15.14
C ILE A 5 22.19 7.90 -15.41
N PRO A 6 21.92 8.77 -14.43
CA PRO A 6 20.83 9.75 -14.50
C PRO A 6 20.92 10.73 -15.67
N VAL A 7 22.13 10.96 -16.21
CA VAL A 7 22.36 11.85 -17.37
C VAL A 7 21.56 11.42 -18.60
N LEU A 8 21.23 10.13 -18.73
CA LEU A 8 20.45 9.62 -19.84
C LEU A 8 19.01 10.16 -19.83
N LEU A 9 18.49 10.62 -18.70
CA LEU A 9 17.16 11.26 -18.62
C LEU A 9 17.07 12.57 -19.41
N GLN A 10 18.22 13.19 -19.75
CA GLN A 10 18.27 14.39 -20.59
C GLN A 10 17.97 14.09 -22.08
N ILE A 11 17.96 12.82 -22.48
CA ILE A 11 17.58 12.43 -23.84
C ILE A 11 16.07 12.65 -24.01
N PRO A 12 15.63 13.58 -24.90
CA PRO A 12 14.21 13.91 -25.04
C PRO A 12 13.36 12.67 -25.33
N GLY A 13 12.26 12.51 -24.59
CA GLY A 13 11.32 11.40 -24.75
C GLY A 13 11.74 10.09 -24.06
N LEU A 14 13.01 9.91 -23.66
CA LEU A 14 13.46 8.68 -23.01
C LEU A 14 12.80 8.49 -21.64
N ALA A 15 12.84 9.51 -20.79
CA ALA A 15 12.20 9.49 -19.47
C ALA A 15 10.69 9.26 -19.58
N SER A 16 10.02 9.95 -20.52
CA SER A 16 8.58 9.84 -20.72
C SER A 16 8.17 8.45 -21.23
N LYS A 17 9.03 7.76 -21.97
CA LYS A 17 8.77 6.40 -22.44
C LYS A 17 9.00 5.37 -21.35
N VAL A 18 10.01 5.57 -20.51
CA VAL A 18 10.40 4.65 -19.44
C VAL A 18 9.42 4.70 -18.27
N PHE A 19 8.94 5.90 -17.92
CA PHE A 19 8.01 6.10 -16.80
C PHE A 19 6.59 6.43 -17.27
N SER A 20 6.19 5.98 -18.47
CA SER A 20 4.90 6.32 -19.07
C SER A 20 3.71 5.89 -18.20
N ALA A 21 3.71 4.66 -17.71
CA ALA A 21 2.66 4.13 -16.84
C ALA A 21 2.60 4.87 -15.50
N GLN A 22 3.75 5.13 -14.87
CA GLN A 22 3.82 5.89 -13.62
C GLN A 22 3.31 7.32 -13.81
N LYS A 23 3.69 7.97 -14.92
CA LYS A 23 3.21 9.32 -15.25
C LYS A 23 1.70 9.35 -15.44
N ALA A 24 1.14 8.38 -16.18
CA ALA A 24 -0.31 8.26 -16.35
C ALA A 24 -1.04 8.06 -15.01
N PHE A 25 -0.47 7.23 -14.12
CA PHE A 25 -1.01 6.98 -12.80
C PHE A 25 -0.97 8.23 -11.89
N ILE A 26 0.13 8.98 -11.91
CA ILE A 26 0.26 10.26 -11.19
C ILE A 26 -0.76 11.29 -11.71
N THR A 27 -0.92 11.40 -13.04
CA THR A 27 -1.94 12.28 -13.64
C THR A 27 -3.34 11.93 -13.13
N LEU A 28 -3.72 10.66 -13.16
CA LEU A 28 -5.01 10.19 -12.65
C LEU A 28 -5.18 10.48 -11.15
N THR A 29 -4.14 10.22 -10.36
CA THR A 29 -4.14 10.51 -8.92
C THR A 29 -4.37 12.00 -8.66
N ASN A 30 -3.71 12.86 -9.42
CA ASN A 30 -3.88 14.31 -9.29
C ASN A 30 -5.30 14.75 -9.68
N GLU A 31 -5.88 14.22 -10.76
CA GLU A 31 -7.27 14.50 -11.15
C GLU A 31 -8.24 14.18 -10.00
N MET A 32 -8.11 13.00 -9.39
CA MET A 32 -8.93 12.59 -8.24
C MET A 32 -8.73 13.52 -7.03
N ILE A 33 -7.48 13.88 -6.71
CA ILE A 33 -7.20 14.82 -5.61
C ILE A 33 -7.91 16.17 -5.84
N GLN A 34 -7.91 16.68 -7.08
CA GLN A 34 -8.60 17.93 -7.39
C GLN A 34 -10.12 17.81 -7.25
N GLU A 35 -10.71 16.67 -7.58
CA GLU A 35 -12.13 16.42 -7.34
C GLU A 35 -12.47 16.38 -5.86
N HIS A 36 -11.68 15.66 -5.06
CA HIS A 36 -11.87 15.59 -3.60
C HIS A 36 -11.76 16.96 -2.94
N ARG A 37 -10.79 17.79 -3.37
CA ARG A 37 -10.62 19.18 -2.89
C ARG A 37 -11.87 20.03 -3.08
N LYS A 38 -12.58 19.89 -4.20
CA LYS A 38 -13.81 20.68 -4.46
C LYS A 38 -14.91 20.39 -3.44
N THR A 39 -14.86 19.23 -2.78
CA THR A 39 -15.87 18.81 -1.80
C THR A 39 -15.42 18.98 -0.35
N ARG A 40 -14.22 19.54 -0.11
CA ARG A 40 -13.69 19.75 1.25
C ARG A 40 -14.44 20.90 1.94
N ASP A 41 -15.10 20.58 3.05
CA ASP A 41 -15.62 21.58 3.99
C ASP A 41 -14.62 21.79 5.15
N PRO A 42 -13.86 22.90 5.18
CA PRO A 42 -12.82 23.12 6.19
C PRO A 42 -13.36 23.27 7.63
N THR A 43 -14.67 23.43 7.81
CA THR A 43 -15.29 23.53 9.15
C THR A 43 -15.54 22.16 9.78
N GLN A 44 -15.52 21.09 8.99
CA GLN A 44 -15.71 19.72 9.45
C GLN A 44 -14.37 19.00 9.61
N PRO A 45 -14.29 18.00 10.50
CA PRO A 45 -13.13 17.10 10.57
C PRO A 45 -12.80 16.47 9.22
N PRO A 46 -11.53 16.19 8.92
CA PRO A 46 -11.13 15.56 7.67
C PRO A 46 -11.72 14.15 7.54
N ARG A 47 -12.29 13.83 6.37
CA ARG A 47 -12.99 12.55 6.13
C ARG A 47 -12.04 11.41 5.78
N HIS A 48 -10.93 11.75 5.15
CA HIS A 48 -9.93 10.82 4.63
C HIS A 48 -8.56 11.50 4.58
N LEU A 49 -7.52 10.72 4.27
CA LEU A 49 -6.13 11.18 4.27
C LEU A 49 -5.90 12.43 3.43
N ILE A 50 -6.51 12.53 2.24
CA ILE A 50 -6.37 13.72 1.38
C ILE A 50 -6.85 14.99 2.11
N ASP A 51 -8.03 14.97 2.75
CA ASP A 51 -8.55 16.12 3.49
C ASP A 51 -7.61 16.52 4.63
N ALA A 52 -7.13 15.52 5.39
CA ALA A 52 -6.20 15.76 6.50
C ALA A 52 -4.88 16.36 6.02
N PHE A 53 -4.33 15.85 4.92
CA PHE A 53 -3.09 16.35 4.33
C PHE A 53 -3.26 17.78 3.79
N VAL A 54 -4.41 18.09 3.16
CA VAL A 54 -4.76 19.45 2.73
C VAL A 54 -4.81 20.42 3.91
N ASP A 55 -5.43 20.01 5.02
CA ASP A 55 -5.47 20.84 6.23
C ASP A 55 -4.04 21.09 6.79
N GLU A 56 -3.14 20.10 6.71
CA GLU A 56 -1.73 20.27 7.10
C GLU A 56 -0.95 21.17 6.14
N ILE A 57 -1.23 21.13 4.83
CA ILE A 57 -0.65 22.09 3.85
C ILE A 57 -1.01 23.53 4.25
N GLU A 58 -2.28 23.76 4.62
CA GLU A 58 -2.75 25.08 5.04
C GLU A 58 -2.05 25.58 6.31
N LYS A 59 -1.89 24.70 7.31
CA LYS A 59 -1.14 25.01 8.55
C LYS A 59 0.35 25.26 8.30
N ALA A 60 0.93 24.62 7.30
CA ALA A 60 2.36 24.70 7.00
C ALA A 60 2.75 25.88 6.11
N LYS A 61 1.80 26.75 5.71
CA LYS A 61 2.06 27.94 4.90
C LYS A 61 3.15 28.82 5.51
N GLY A 62 4.16 29.16 4.70
CA GLY A 62 5.31 29.98 5.11
C GLY A 62 6.47 29.20 5.74
N ASN A 63 6.33 27.88 5.94
CA ASN A 63 7.44 27.02 6.36
C ASN A 63 8.03 26.24 5.17
N PRO A 64 9.17 26.67 4.58
CA PRO A 64 9.75 25.98 3.42
C PRO A 64 10.36 24.61 3.75
N LYS A 65 10.48 24.24 5.04
CA LYS A 65 11.05 22.95 5.47
C LYS A 65 10.01 21.85 5.61
N THR A 66 8.73 22.17 5.42
CA THR A 66 7.63 21.20 5.55
C THR A 66 7.58 20.22 4.37
N SER A 67 7.25 18.96 4.64
CA SER A 67 6.90 17.98 3.61
C SER A 67 5.43 18.06 3.19
N PHE A 68 4.60 18.88 3.85
CA PHE A 68 3.20 19.11 3.48
C PHE A 68 3.12 20.15 2.36
N ASN A 69 3.18 19.68 1.12
CA ASN A 69 3.02 20.48 -0.09
C ASN A 69 2.25 19.69 -1.17
N GLU A 70 1.85 20.37 -2.25
CA GLU A 70 1.02 19.80 -3.32
C GLU A 70 1.66 18.61 -4.02
N GLU A 71 2.97 18.69 -4.31
CA GLU A 71 3.71 17.63 -4.98
C GLU A 71 3.73 16.37 -4.10
N ASN A 72 4.03 16.54 -2.81
CA ASN A 72 4.11 15.43 -1.89
C ASN A 72 2.75 14.83 -1.54
N LEU A 73 1.66 15.62 -1.56
CA LEU A 73 0.30 15.09 -1.46
C LEU A 73 0.01 14.09 -2.57
N CYS A 74 0.36 14.44 -3.82
CA CYS A 74 0.18 13.54 -4.95
C CYS A 74 1.03 12.28 -4.80
N MET A 75 2.31 12.42 -4.44
CA MET A 75 3.23 11.30 -4.24
C MET A 75 2.77 10.34 -3.13
N VAL A 76 2.43 10.86 -1.95
CA VAL A 76 1.94 10.04 -0.81
C VAL A 76 0.66 9.31 -1.17
N THR A 77 -0.27 9.98 -1.86
CA THR A 77 -1.52 9.36 -2.31
C THR A 77 -1.23 8.23 -3.30
N SER A 78 -0.37 8.47 -4.29
CA SER A 78 0.05 7.46 -5.27
C SER A 78 0.75 6.27 -4.61
N ASP A 79 1.65 6.52 -3.65
CA ASP A 79 2.39 5.48 -2.93
C ASP A 79 1.45 4.54 -2.17
N LEU A 80 0.46 5.07 -1.46
CA LEU A 80 -0.53 4.27 -0.74
C LEU A 80 -1.34 3.37 -1.68
N PHE A 81 -1.76 3.88 -2.84
CA PHE A 81 -2.48 3.09 -3.82
C PHE A 81 -1.59 1.99 -4.42
N ILE A 82 -0.37 2.31 -4.84
CA ILE A 82 0.55 1.33 -5.44
C ILE A 82 0.88 0.23 -4.44
N ALA A 83 1.24 0.61 -3.21
CA ALA A 83 1.61 -0.34 -2.16
C ALA A 83 0.42 -1.23 -1.76
N GLY A 84 -0.78 -0.64 -1.60
CA GLY A 84 -1.96 -1.35 -1.08
C GLY A 84 -2.71 -2.19 -2.12
N MET A 85 -2.78 -1.73 -3.37
CA MET A 85 -3.62 -2.36 -4.40
C MET A 85 -3.07 -3.71 -4.85
N VAL A 86 -1.81 -3.74 -5.28
CA VAL A 86 -1.20 -4.94 -5.89
C VAL A 86 -0.93 -6.00 -4.83
N SER A 87 -0.39 -5.62 -3.67
CA SER A 87 -0.07 -6.57 -2.59
C SER A 87 -1.31 -7.30 -2.07
N THR A 88 -2.37 -6.56 -1.76
CA THR A 88 -3.61 -7.13 -1.20
C THR A 88 -4.33 -7.99 -2.23
N SER A 89 -4.47 -7.51 -3.48
CA SER A 89 -5.18 -8.27 -4.54
C SER A 89 -4.49 -9.58 -4.91
N ILE A 90 -3.16 -9.59 -4.98
CA ILE A 90 -2.40 -10.83 -5.22
C ILE A 90 -2.54 -11.79 -4.03
N THR A 91 -2.49 -11.29 -2.79
CA THR A 91 -2.70 -12.12 -1.59
C THR A 91 -4.09 -12.77 -1.58
N LEU A 92 -5.13 -12.03 -1.92
CA LEU A 92 -6.49 -12.57 -2.02
C LEU A 92 -6.63 -13.59 -3.16
N THR A 93 -5.91 -13.38 -4.27
CA THR A 93 -5.86 -14.34 -5.37
C THR A 93 -5.23 -15.66 -4.92
N TRP A 94 -4.13 -15.60 -4.16
CA TRP A 94 -3.53 -16.77 -3.50
C TRP A 94 -4.49 -17.43 -2.52
N ALA A 95 -5.22 -16.64 -1.72
CA ALA A 95 -6.21 -17.16 -0.79
C ALA A 95 -7.25 -18.02 -1.52
N LEU A 96 -7.86 -17.48 -2.58
CA LEU A 96 -8.87 -18.19 -3.37
C LEU A 96 -8.30 -19.44 -4.06
N LEU A 97 -7.10 -19.32 -4.65
CA LEU A 97 -6.42 -20.45 -5.26
C LEU A 97 -6.21 -21.60 -4.26
N LEU A 98 -5.67 -21.28 -3.08
CA LEU A 98 -5.39 -22.27 -2.03
C LEU A 98 -6.68 -22.88 -1.47
N MET A 99 -7.77 -22.12 -1.36
CA MET A 99 -9.07 -22.64 -0.95
C MET A 99 -9.65 -23.66 -1.95
N ILE A 100 -9.41 -23.46 -3.25
CA ILE A 100 -9.84 -24.41 -4.30
C ILE A 100 -8.96 -25.68 -4.27
N LEU A 101 -7.65 -25.52 -4.04
CA LEU A 101 -6.71 -26.64 -3.96
C LEU A 101 -6.82 -27.45 -2.65
N HIS A 102 -7.31 -26.83 -1.58
CA HIS A 102 -7.53 -27.44 -0.27
C HIS A 102 -9.00 -27.29 0.20
N PRO A 103 -9.96 -27.99 -0.43
CA PRO A 103 -11.38 -27.83 -0.11
C PRO A 103 -11.75 -28.20 1.32
N ASP A 104 -10.99 -29.08 1.97
CA ASP A 104 -11.13 -29.42 3.38
C ASP A 104 -10.85 -28.21 4.30
N VAL A 105 -9.79 -27.45 4.01
CA VAL A 105 -9.46 -26.21 4.71
C VAL A 105 -10.56 -25.17 4.47
N GLN A 106 -11.01 -25.01 3.22
CA GLN A 106 -12.09 -24.09 2.88
C GLN A 106 -13.38 -24.39 3.65
N ARG A 107 -13.81 -25.67 3.69
CA ARG A 107 -15.01 -26.08 4.44
C ARG A 107 -14.87 -25.79 5.93
N ARG A 108 -13.69 -25.99 6.50
CA ARG A 108 -13.45 -25.71 7.92
C ARG A 108 -13.45 -24.21 8.23
N VAL A 109 -12.94 -23.37 7.33
CA VAL A 109 -13.09 -21.90 7.44
C VAL A 109 -14.57 -21.50 7.38
N GLN A 110 -15.33 -22.05 6.42
CA GLN A 110 -16.77 -21.78 6.29
C GLN A 110 -17.55 -22.24 7.54
N GLN A 111 -17.18 -23.38 8.11
CA GLN A 111 -17.77 -23.86 9.36
C GLN A 111 -17.51 -22.89 10.52
N GLU A 112 -16.27 -22.41 10.69
CA GLU A 112 -15.95 -21.45 11.75
C GLU A 112 -16.69 -20.10 11.53
N ILE A 113 -16.84 -19.65 10.28
CA ILE A 113 -17.67 -18.48 9.94
C ILE A 113 -19.13 -18.70 10.35
N ASP A 114 -19.73 -19.83 9.96
CA ASP A 114 -21.11 -20.17 10.29
C ASP A 114 -21.33 -20.26 11.82
N GLU A 115 -20.34 -20.75 12.58
CA GLU A 115 -20.41 -20.88 14.03
C GLU A 115 -20.23 -19.56 14.79
N VAL A 116 -19.36 -18.66 14.32
CA VAL A 116 -19.01 -17.41 15.04
C VAL A 116 -19.85 -16.21 14.60
N ILE A 117 -20.08 -16.08 13.30
CA ILE A 117 -20.74 -14.92 12.67
C ILE A 117 -22.16 -15.29 12.25
N GLY A 118 -22.35 -16.52 11.75
CA GLY A 118 -23.60 -16.94 11.13
C GLY A 118 -23.76 -16.41 9.70
N ARG A 119 -24.96 -16.53 9.15
CA ARG A 119 -25.23 -16.27 7.71
C ARG A 119 -25.90 -14.94 7.40
N GLU A 120 -26.42 -14.26 8.42
CA GLU A 120 -27.21 -13.03 8.25
C GLU A 120 -26.40 -11.76 8.53
N GLN A 121 -25.28 -11.89 9.26
CA GLN A 121 -24.47 -10.76 9.69
C GLN A 121 -23.22 -10.62 8.82
N LEU A 122 -22.74 -9.38 8.68
CA LEU A 122 -21.46 -9.11 8.03
C LEU A 122 -20.31 -9.34 9.02
N PRO A 123 -19.16 -9.88 8.57
CA PRO A 123 -17.99 -10.02 9.42
C PRO A 123 -17.49 -8.67 9.94
N GLU A 124 -17.13 -8.61 11.23
CA GLU A 124 -16.51 -7.45 11.86
C GLU A 124 -15.11 -7.80 12.40
N MET A 125 -14.25 -6.79 12.59
CA MET A 125 -12.90 -7.01 13.13
C MET A 125 -12.89 -7.61 14.54
N GLY A 126 -13.96 -7.41 15.31
CA GLY A 126 -14.12 -8.04 16.63
C GLY A 126 -14.20 -9.57 16.57
N ASP A 127 -14.74 -10.12 15.47
CA ASP A 127 -14.91 -11.57 15.28
C ASP A 127 -13.58 -12.29 15.12
N GLN A 128 -12.57 -11.60 14.60
CA GLN A 128 -11.25 -12.16 14.33
C GLN A 128 -10.67 -12.92 15.53
N THR A 129 -10.86 -12.39 16.74
CA THR A 129 -10.36 -13.01 17.99
C THR A 129 -11.02 -14.34 18.34
N ARG A 130 -12.22 -14.58 17.80
CA ARG A 130 -13.02 -15.81 17.99
C ARG A 130 -12.87 -16.78 16.81
N MET A 131 -12.09 -16.43 15.79
CA MET A 131 -11.90 -17.22 14.57
C MET A 131 -10.43 -17.68 14.39
N PRO A 132 -9.86 -18.42 15.35
CA PRO A 132 -8.45 -18.78 15.33
C PRO A 132 -8.05 -19.59 14.09
N PHE A 133 -8.93 -20.44 13.54
CA PHE A 133 -8.60 -21.24 12.37
C PHE A 133 -8.53 -20.39 11.11
N THR A 134 -9.50 -19.51 10.88
CA THR A 134 -9.54 -18.58 9.75
C THR A 134 -8.36 -17.62 9.81
N VAL A 135 -8.02 -17.12 11.00
CA VAL A 135 -6.81 -16.32 11.21
C VAL A 135 -5.55 -17.10 10.86
N ALA A 136 -5.44 -18.36 11.30
CA ALA A 136 -4.30 -19.20 10.96
C ALA A 136 -4.19 -19.42 9.44
N VAL A 137 -5.32 -19.64 8.75
CA VAL A 137 -5.33 -19.82 7.30
C VAL A 137 -4.93 -18.53 6.56
N ILE A 138 -5.40 -17.35 6.98
CA ILE A 138 -4.96 -16.07 6.38
C ILE A 138 -3.44 -15.90 6.52
N HIS A 139 -2.89 -16.18 7.69
CA HIS A 139 -1.44 -16.11 7.90
C HIS A 139 -0.68 -17.13 7.04
N GLU A 140 -1.22 -18.34 6.90
CA GLU A 140 -0.61 -19.38 6.07
C GLU A 140 -0.67 -19.05 4.57
N VAL A 141 -1.75 -18.42 4.10
CA VAL A 141 -1.84 -17.89 2.72
C VAL A 141 -0.74 -16.86 2.48
N GLN A 142 -0.54 -15.92 3.41
CA GLN A 142 0.51 -14.91 3.28
C GLN A 142 1.91 -15.54 3.29
N ARG A 143 2.16 -16.49 4.20
CA ARG A 143 3.44 -17.21 4.32
C ARG A 143 3.74 -18.05 3.08
N PHE A 144 2.75 -18.76 2.55
CA PHE A 144 2.91 -19.66 1.40
C PHE A 144 2.98 -18.90 0.08
N GLY A 145 2.15 -17.86 -0.08
CA GLY A 145 2.09 -17.06 -1.30
C GLY A 145 3.36 -16.24 -1.54
N ASP A 146 4.09 -15.89 -0.46
CA ASP A 146 5.40 -15.21 -0.48
C ASP A 146 5.53 -14.15 -1.59
N ILE A 147 4.56 -13.22 -1.62
CA ILE A 147 4.33 -12.35 -2.77
C ILE A 147 5.41 -11.26 -2.95
N VAL A 148 6.30 -11.09 -1.97
CA VAL A 148 7.44 -10.15 -2.00
C VAL A 148 8.69 -10.83 -1.42
N PRO A 149 9.26 -11.84 -2.09
CA PRO A 149 10.27 -12.75 -1.51
C PRO A 149 11.61 -12.07 -1.19
N LEU A 150 11.92 -10.96 -1.86
CA LEU A 150 13.14 -10.16 -1.64
C LEU A 150 12.89 -8.87 -0.84
N GLY A 151 11.66 -8.65 -0.37
CA GLY A 151 11.27 -7.39 0.25
C GLY A 151 11.47 -6.17 -0.66
N VAL A 152 11.59 -5.01 -0.04
CA VAL A 152 12.02 -3.76 -0.69
C VAL A 152 13.50 -3.54 -0.36
N PRO A 153 14.37 -3.17 -1.33
CA PRO A 153 15.77 -2.91 -1.04
C PRO A 153 15.98 -1.79 -0.02
N HIS A 154 16.92 -2.01 0.92
CA HIS A 154 17.34 -1.02 1.92
C HIS A 154 18.79 -0.57 1.65
N MET A 155 19.18 0.58 2.22
CA MET A 155 20.54 1.10 2.18
C MET A 155 20.97 1.55 3.58
N THR A 156 22.23 1.29 3.93
CA THR A 156 22.84 1.67 5.21
C THR A 156 23.04 3.18 5.32
N SER A 157 22.77 3.76 6.49
CA SER A 157 23.03 5.18 6.77
C SER A 157 24.41 5.42 7.42
N ARG A 158 25.04 4.35 7.89
CA ARG A 158 26.35 4.26 8.54
C ARG A 158 26.87 2.83 8.43
N ASP A 159 28.18 2.66 8.58
CA ASP A 159 28.81 1.36 8.73
C ASP A 159 28.14 0.58 9.86
N THR A 160 27.82 -0.69 9.61
CA THR A 160 27.15 -1.58 10.56
C THR A 160 27.74 -2.98 10.49
N GLU A 161 27.61 -3.76 11.56
CA GLU A 161 28.02 -5.16 11.56
C GLU A 161 26.79 -6.07 11.55
N VAL A 162 26.82 -7.10 10.70
CA VAL A 162 25.79 -8.15 10.67
C VAL A 162 26.49 -9.50 10.61
N GLN A 163 26.22 -10.37 11.58
CA GLN A 163 26.81 -11.72 11.66
C GLN A 163 28.36 -11.72 11.60
N GLY A 164 29.02 -10.72 12.20
CA GLY A 164 30.49 -10.59 12.19
C GLY A 164 31.06 -9.91 10.94
N PHE A 165 30.23 -9.56 9.94
CA PHE A 165 30.67 -8.89 8.73
C PHE A 165 30.39 -7.39 8.79
N LEU A 166 31.41 -6.58 8.47
CA LEU A 166 31.27 -5.14 8.29
C LEU A 166 30.51 -4.85 6.97
N ILE A 167 29.40 -4.15 7.07
CA ILE A 167 28.61 -3.60 5.98
C ILE A 167 28.87 -2.08 5.94
N PRO A 168 29.59 -1.56 4.93
CA PRO A 168 29.86 -0.13 4.80
C PRO A 168 28.59 0.69 4.58
N LYS A 169 28.64 1.97 4.94
CA LYS A 169 27.61 2.97 4.63
C LYS A 169 27.24 2.99 3.15
#